data_AF-A0A2R2MLK5-F1
#
_entry.id   AF-A0A2R2MLK5-F1
#
_cell.length_a   1.000
_cell.length_b   1.000
_cell.length_c   1.000
_cell.angle_alpha   90.00
_cell.angle_beta   90.00
_cell.angle_gamma   90.00
#
_symmetry.space_group_name_H-M   'P 1'
#
loop_
_entity.id
_entity.type
_entity.pdbx_description
1 polymer ?
#
loop_
_entity_poly.entity_id
_entity_poly.type
_entity_poly.pdbx_seq_one_letter_code
_entity_poly.pdbx_strand_id
1 'polypeptide(L)'
;MCFRRTPYLAVGLLLHWASVIGQTEPEQDLPHVHENVVLIPRAKQFELLQAKEQECYEKMASEPPPTEGAYCNRTWDGLFCWPNTPVGTTTIQSCPNYINMFDVRENASRECLQNGSWFYHPVYNGTWSNYTQCN
;
A
#
# COMPACT_ATOMS: atom_id res chain seq x y z
N MET A 1 -41.61 37.52 23.45
CA MET A 1 -43.06 37.21 23.55
C MET A 1 -43.85 38.28 22.82
N CYS A 2 -44.85 37.84 22.03
CA CYS A 2 -46.01 38.58 21.52
C CYS A 2 -45.78 39.60 20.38
N PHE A 3 -46.65 39.76 19.37
CA PHE A 3 -48.05 39.32 19.19
C PHE A 3 -48.49 39.39 17.70
N ARG A 4 -49.51 38.56 17.36
CA ARG A 4 -50.61 38.75 16.39
C ARG A 4 -50.55 38.09 14.98
N ARG A 5 -51.65 37.35 14.73
CA ARG A 5 -52.20 36.77 13.48
C ARG A 5 -52.67 37.90 12.53
N THR A 6 -52.82 37.76 11.21
CA THR A 6 -53.75 36.93 10.35
C THR A 6 -53.55 37.42 8.87
N PRO A 7 -54.22 36.96 7.77
CA PRO A 7 -55.05 35.77 7.51
C PRO A 7 -54.71 35.02 6.17
N TYR A 8 -55.35 33.85 6.02
CA TYR A 8 -55.61 32.99 4.86
C TYR A 8 -55.24 33.43 3.42
N LEU A 9 -54.53 32.54 2.71
CA LEU A 9 -54.89 32.06 1.37
C LEU A 9 -54.57 30.56 1.31
N ALA A 10 -55.60 29.73 1.11
CA ALA A 10 -55.47 28.29 0.92
C ALA A 10 -56.18 27.88 -0.37
N VAL A 11 -55.41 27.43 -1.37
CA VAL A 11 -55.79 26.51 -2.45
C VAL A 11 -54.43 25.95 -2.92
N GLY A 12 -53.98 24.72 -2.64
CA GLY A 12 -54.64 23.43 -2.79
C GLY A 12 -54.02 22.74 -4.01
N LEU A 13 -53.01 21.86 -3.81
CA LEU A 13 -52.59 20.87 -4.81
C LEU A 13 -51.98 19.64 -4.10
N LEU A 14 -52.86 18.65 -3.90
CA LEU A 14 -52.69 17.20 -4.07
C LEU A 14 -51.38 16.54 -3.56
N LEU A 15 -51.56 15.75 -2.49
CA LEU A 15 -50.79 14.53 -2.20
C LEU A 15 -50.85 13.56 -3.38
N HIS A 16 -49.82 12.70 -3.51
CA HIS A 16 -49.68 11.37 -4.14
C HIS A 16 -48.19 11.32 -4.57
N TRP A 17 -47.33 10.35 -4.32
CA TRP A 17 -47.40 8.94 -3.95
C TRP A 17 -45.95 8.53 -3.62
N ALA A 18 -45.76 7.46 -2.85
CA ALA A 18 -44.47 7.01 -2.34
C ALA A 18 -43.53 6.39 -3.42
N SER A 19 -42.25 6.26 -3.04
CA SER A 19 -41.18 5.42 -3.63
C SER A 19 -40.37 6.11 -4.75
N VAL A 20 -39.04 6.23 -4.65
CA VAL A 20 -38.06 5.14 -4.63
C VAL A 20 -36.84 5.48 -3.79
N ILE A 21 -36.45 4.54 -2.93
CA ILE A 21 -35.13 4.42 -2.32
C ILE A 21 -34.21 3.95 -3.45
N GLY A 22 -33.40 4.85 -4.01
CA GLY A 22 -32.39 4.53 -5.02
C GLY A 22 -31.02 4.85 -4.44
N GLN A 23 -30.26 3.81 -4.14
CA GLN A 23 -28.95 3.84 -3.50
C GLN A 23 -27.95 4.67 -4.30
N THR A 24 -27.20 5.54 -3.61
CA THR A 24 -25.76 5.66 -3.89
C THR A 24 -25.08 5.47 -2.54
N GLU A 25 -24.88 4.21 -2.17
CA GLU A 25 -23.85 3.88 -1.18
C GLU A 25 -22.52 4.42 -1.72
N PRO A 26 -21.66 5.05 -0.90
CA PRO A 26 -20.32 5.36 -1.31
C PRO A 26 -19.64 4.04 -1.65
N GLU A 27 -19.26 3.87 -2.91
CA GLU A 27 -18.42 2.78 -3.39
C GLU A 27 -17.22 2.69 -2.44
N GLN A 28 -17.22 1.67 -1.58
CA GLN A 28 -16.01 1.30 -0.87
C GLN A 28 -15.07 0.79 -1.95
N ASP A 29 -14.15 1.66 -2.39
CA ASP A 29 -12.97 1.32 -3.19
C ASP A 29 -12.11 0.31 -2.41
N LEU A 30 -12.57 -0.94 -2.35
CA LEU A 30 -11.68 -2.07 -2.16
C LEU A 30 -10.83 -2.17 -3.43
N PRO A 31 -9.52 -2.41 -3.32
CA PRO A 31 -8.68 -2.62 -4.49
C PRO A 31 -9.27 -3.75 -5.35
N HIS A 32 -9.76 -3.42 -6.55
CA HIS A 32 -10.15 -4.40 -7.54
C HIS A 32 -8.88 -5.04 -8.10
N VAL A 33 -8.48 -6.15 -7.48
CA VAL A 33 -7.50 -7.10 -8.01
C VAL A 33 -8.13 -7.77 -9.22
N HIS A 34 -8.12 -7.09 -10.37
CA HIS A 34 -8.42 -7.73 -11.64
C HIS A 34 -7.14 -8.46 -12.06
N GLU A 35 -7.18 -9.79 -12.10
CA GLU A 35 -6.09 -10.62 -12.63
C GLU A 35 -4.77 -10.58 -11.82
N ASN A 36 -4.83 -10.55 -10.49
CA ASN A 36 -3.67 -10.52 -9.56
C ASN A 36 -2.79 -9.26 -9.66
N VAL A 37 -3.08 -8.39 -10.62
CA VAL A 37 -2.39 -7.12 -10.80
C VAL A 37 -3.01 -6.07 -9.89
N VAL A 38 -2.16 -5.30 -9.23
CA VAL A 38 -2.56 -4.19 -8.37
C VAL A 38 -3.00 -3.01 -9.23
N LEU A 39 -4.24 -2.56 -9.01
CA LEU A 39 -4.81 -1.35 -9.59
C LEU A 39 -5.47 -0.53 -8.48
N ILE A 40 -4.80 0.54 -8.04
CA ILE A 40 -5.26 1.46 -7.01
C ILE A 40 -5.06 2.92 -7.41
N PRO A 41 -5.88 3.86 -6.90
CA PRO A 41 -5.67 5.29 -7.12
C PRO A 41 -4.27 5.73 -6.69
N ARG A 42 -3.65 6.62 -7.47
CA ARG A 42 -2.28 7.11 -7.19
C ARG A 42 -2.13 7.71 -5.78
N ALA A 43 -3.14 8.42 -5.30
CA ALA A 43 -3.16 8.96 -3.94
C ALA A 43 -3.12 7.84 -2.89
N LYS A 44 -3.85 6.74 -3.12
CA LYS A 44 -3.85 5.59 -2.22
C LYS A 44 -2.51 4.84 -2.24
N GLN A 45 -1.92 4.64 -3.42
CA GLN A 45 -0.58 4.09 -3.53
C GLN A 45 0.44 4.91 -2.75
N PHE A 46 0.39 6.24 -2.85
CA PHE A 46 1.30 7.12 -2.13
C PHE A 46 1.15 6.99 -0.61
N GLU A 47 -0.09 7.00 -0.11
CA GLU A 47 -0.40 6.79 1.31
C GLU A 47 0.13 5.43 1.81
N LEU A 48 -0.13 4.36 1.07
CA LEU A 48 0.31 3.02 1.44
C LEU A 48 1.84 2.88 1.42
N LEU A 49 2.52 3.48 0.44
CA LEU A 49 3.98 3.47 0.36
C LEU A 49 4.61 4.16 1.56
N GLN A 50 4.07 5.31 1.97
CA GLN A 50 4.52 6.03 3.17
C GLN A 50 4.27 5.21 4.45
N ALA A 51 3.11 4.58 4.56
CA ALA A 51 2.81 3.72 5.70
C ALA A 51 3.78 2.53 5.79
N LYS A 52 4.16 1.95 4.65
CA LYS A 52 5.10 0.82 4.59
C LYS A 52 6.54 1.23 4.88
N GLU A 53 6.94 2.41 4.43
CA GLU A 53 8.23 3.00 4.79
C GLU A 53 8.32 3.21 6.31
N GLN A 54 7.29 3.84 6.90
CA GLN A 54 7.23 4.08 8.34
C GLN A 54 7.26 2.77 9.15
N GLU A 55 6.44 1.79 8.76
CA GLU A 55 6.43 0.44 9.36
C GLU A 55 7.83 -0.20 9.32
N CYS A 56 8.57 -0.02 8.21
CA CYS A 56 9.92 -0.52 8.09
C CYS A 56 10.86 0.13 9.12
N TYR A 57 10.89 1.46 9.19
CA TYR A 57 11.76 2.17 10.14
C TYR A 57 11.43 1.84 11.59
N GLU A 58 10.15 1.70 11.94
CA GLU A 58 9.72 1.27 13.27
C GLU A 58 10.23 -0.13 13.61
N LYS A 59 10.13 -1.09 12.69
CA LYS A 59 10.71 -2.43 12.88
C LYS A 59 12.22 -2.39 12.99
N MET A 60 12.89 -1.58 12.17
CA MET A 60 14.35 -1.45 12.23
C MET A 60 14.83 -0.87 13.56
N ALA A 61 14.05 0.02 14.18
CA ALA A 61 14.36 0.63 15.47
C ALA A 61 14.01 -0.27 16.67
N SER A 62 12.97 -1.09 16.56
CA SER A 62 12.45 -1.88 17.67
C SER A 62 13.06 -3.28 17.78
N GLU A 63 13.44 -3.89 16.66
CA GLU A 63 13.94 -5.27 16.65
C GLU A 63 15.46 -5.32 16.72
N PRO A 64 16.04 -6.07 17.68
CA PRO A 64 17.49 -6.21 17.76
C PRO A 64 18.05 -6.92 16.51
N PRO A 65 19.30 -6.63 16.12
CA PRO A 65 19.98 -7.41 15.09
C PRO A 65 20.27 -8.84 15.56
N PRO A 66 20.50 -9.80 14.64
CA PRO A 66 21.00 -11.12 14.98
C PRO A 66 22.28 -11.04 15.81
N THR A 67 22.39 -11.87 16.84
CA THR A 67 23.57 -11.90 17.74
C THR A 67 24.74 -12.70 17.15
N GLU A 68 24.49 -13.52 16.13
CA GLU A 68 25.47 -14.42 15.53
C GLU A 68 25.36 -14.42 14.01
N GLY A 69 26.48 -14.74 13.35
CA GLY A 69 26.59 -14.80 11.90
C GLY A 69 26.84 -13.45 11.22
N ALA A 70 27.44 -13.51 10.03
CA ALA A 70 27.56 -12.34 9.17
C ALA A 70 26.27 -12.19 8.34
N TYR A 71 25.78 -10.96 8.23
CA TYR A 71 24.55 -10.65 7.51
C TYR A 71 24.63 -9.27 6.85
N CYS A 72 23.79 -9.06 5.84
CA CYS A 72 23.47 -7.73 5.34
C CYS A 72 22.41 -7.10 6.23
N ASN A 73 22.60 -5.83 6.59
CA ASN A 73 21.67 -5.12 7.46
C ASN A 73 20.30 -4.96 6.82
N ARG A 74 19.26 -5.07 7.64
CA ARG A 74 17.89 -4.66 7.30
C ARG A 74 17.87 -3.26 6.68
N THR A 75 17.02 -3.03 5.68
CA THR A 75 17.00 -1.77 4.93
C THR A 75 15.66 -1.52 4.25
N TRP A 76 15.26 -0.25 4.16
CA TRP A 76 14.23 0.22 3.26
C TRP A 76 14.86 0.60 1.91
N ASP A 77 14.33 0.10 0.81
CA ASP A 77 14.89 0.38 -0.52
C ASP A 77 13.98 1.24 -1.42
N GLY A 78 12.96 1.86 -0.81
CA GLY A 78 11.96 2.66 -1.49
C GLY A 78 10.66 1.92 -1.77
N LEU A 79 10.66 0.58 -1.78
CA LEU A 79 9.45 -0.23 -2.00
C LEU A 79 9.29 -1.32 -0.92
N PHE A 80 10.37 -1.97 -0.51
CA PHE A 80 10.36 -3.08 0.44
C PHE A 80 11.20 -2.79 1.67
N CYS A 81 10.74 -3.35 2.79
CA CYS A 81 11.57 -3.52 3.97
C CYS A 81 12.28 -4.87 3.88
N TRP A 82 13.58 -4.86 3.60
CA TRP A 82 14.39 -6.08 3.57
C TRP A 82 14.89 -6.42 4.97
N PRO A 83 14.75 -7.67 5.44
CA PRO A 83 15.24 -8.08 6.76
C PRO A 83 16.76 -8.26 6.76
N ASN A 84 17.33 -8.42 7.97
CA ASN A 84 18.70 -8.90 8.08
C ASN A 84 18.81 -10.26 7.39
N THR A 85 19.77 -10.39 6.48
CA THR A 85 19.88 -11.57 5.60
C THR A 85 21.28 -12.14 5.69
N PRO A 86 21.46 -13.45 5.97
CA PRO A 86 22.78 -14.06 6.05
C PRO A 86 23.62 -13.86 4.78
N VAL A 87 24.94 -13.74 4.93
CA VAL A 87 25.85 -13.61 3.78
C VAL A 87 25.78 -14.80 2.84
N GLY A 88 25.90 -14.54 1.54
CA GLY A 88 25.83 -15.57 0.50
C GLY A 88 24.43 -16.13 0.26
N THR A 89 23.37 -15.46 0.74
CA THR A 89 21.98 -15.88 0.55
C THR A 89 21.14 -14.82 -0.15
N THR A 90 20.03 -15.26 -0.75
CA THR A 90 19.04 -14.38 -1.36
C THR A 90 17.76 -14.42 -0.53
N THR A 91 17.29 -13.24 -0.13
CA THR A 91 15.99 -13.09 0.52
C THR A 91 14.92 -12.82 -0.54
N ILE A 92 13.72 -13.36 -0.33
CA ILE A 92 12.60 -13.34 -1.28
C ILE A 92 11.35 -12.89 -0.53
N GLN A 93 10.58 -11.98 -1.13
CA GLN A 93 9.30 -11.51 -0.61
C GLN A 93 8.28 -11.43 -1.76
N SER A 94 7.02 -11.74 -1.48
CA SER A 94 5.95 -11.61 -2.48
C SER A 94 5.76 -10.16 -2.90
N CYS A 95 5.43 -9.94 -4.18
CA CYS A 95 5.25 -8.60 -4.72
C CYS A 95 4.09 -7.89 -3.99
N PRO A 96 4.27 -6.62 -3.59
CA PRO A 96 3.33 -5.91 -2.74
C PRO A 96 2.04 -5.59 -3.46
N ASN A 97 0.94 -5.62 -2.70
CA ASN A 97 -0.37 -5.21 -3.16
C ASN A 97 -0.62 -3.69 -3.16
N TYR A 98 0.44 -2.89 -3.00
CA TYR A 98 0.37 -1.42 -2.89
C TYR A 98 1.18 -0.68 -3.96
N ILE A 99 1.74 -1.40 -4.94
CA ILE A 99 2.43 -0.81 -6.09
C ILE A 99 1.64 -1.18 -7.35
N ASN A 100 1.14 -0.17 -8.07
CA ASN A 100 0.39 -0.40 -9.31
C ASN A 100 1.20 -1.22 -10.32
N MET A 101 0.47 -2.04 -11.08
CA MET A 101 1.00 -2.96 -12.09
C MET A 101 1.82 -4.13 -11.53
N PHE A 102 1.83 -4.34 -10.21
CA PHE A 102 2.48 -5.52 -9.66
C PHE A 102 1.56 -6.76 -9.65
N ASP A 103 2.03 -7.92 -10.12
CA ASP A 103 1.35 -9.22 -9.90
C ASP A 103 1.72 -9.76 -8.50
N VAL A 104 0.72 -9.84 -7.61
CA VAL A 104 0.92 -10.24 -6.21
C VAL A 104 1.28 -11.71 -6.02
N ARG A 105 1.22 -12.54 -7.07
CA ARG A 105 1.63 -13.96 -7.02
C ARG A 105 3.13 -14.14 -7.25
N GLU A 106 3.77 -13.13 -7.82
CA GLU A 106 5.19 -13.15 -8.13
C GLU A 106 6.01 -12.70 -6.90
N ASN A 107 7.33 -12.82 -7.01
CA ASN A 107 8.22 -12.46 -5.90
C ASN A 107 9.35 -11.51 -6.33
N ALA A 108 9.66 -10.58 -5.45
CA ALA A 108 10.89 -9.80 -5.49
C ALA A 108 12.00 -10.51 -4.72
N SER A 109 13.25 -10.25 -5.10
CA SER A 109 14.41 -10.81 -4.40
C SER A 109 15.52 -9.80 -4.17
N ARG A 110 16.33 -10.02 -3.15
CA ARG A 110 17.53 -9.22 -2.87
C ARG A 110 18.65 -10.13 -2.37
N GLU A 111 19.82 -9.99 -2.99
CA GLU A 111 20.97 -10.84 -2.71
C GLU A 111 21.90 -10.17 -1.69
N CYS A 112 22.25 -10.92 -0.64
CA CYS A 112 23.29 -10.57 0.31
C CYS A 112 24.59 -11.29 -0.05
N LEU A 113 25.63 -10.53 -0.39
CA LEU A 113 26.90 -11.09 -0.83
C LEU A 113 27.73 -11.62 0.35
N GLN A 114 28.71 -12.47 0.03
CA GLN A 114 29.67 -13.05 1.00
C GLN A 114 30.39 -12.00 1.88
N ASN A 115 30.54 -10.77 1.38
CA ASN A 115 31.22 -9.68 2.08
C ASN A 115 30.31 -8.88 3.04
N GLY A 116 29.05 -9.28 3.24
CA GLY A 116 28.10 -8.55 4.09
C GLY A 116 27.47 -7.31 3.45
N SER A 117 27.68 -7.10 2.15
CA SER A 117 27.03 -6.04 1.38
C SER A 117 25.87 -6.57 0.55
N TRP A 118 24.82 -5.76 0.44
CA TRP A 118 23.76 -6.00 -0.53
C TRP A 118 24.31 -5.88 -1.96
N PHE A 119 23.78 -6.70 -2.88
CA PHE A 119 24.19 -6.70 -4.28
C PHE A 119 24.11 -5.30 -4.91
N TYR A 120 25.18 -4.96 -5.64
CA TYR A 120 25.33 -3.69 -6.34
C TYR A 120 25.21 -3.91 -7.85
N HIS A 121 24.20 -3.31 -8.47
CA HIS A 121 23.96 -3.49 -9.89
C HIS A 121 24.89 -2.59 -10.72
N PRO A 122 25.76 -3.16 -11.58
CA PRO A 122 26.81 -2.39 -12.25
C PRO A 122 26.26 -1.35 -13.24
N VAL A 123 25.09 -1.61 -13.84
CA VAL A 123 24.47 -0.68 -14.81
C VAL A 123 23.72 0.47 -14.13
N TYR A 124 23.07 0.19 -13.00
CA TYR A 124 22.29 1.20 -12.27
C TYR A 124 23.15 1.95 -11.24
N ASN A 125 24.39 1.49 -11.05
CA ASN A 125 25.38 2.10 -10.18
C ASN A 125 24.83 2.32 -8.76
N GLY A 126 24.20 1.27 -8.20
CA GLY A 126 23.56 1.32 -6.90
C GLY A 126 23.24 -0.06 -6.35
N THR A 127 23.00 -0.11 -5.05
CA THR A 127 22.43 -1.30 -4.39
C THR A 127 21.05 -1.59 -4.97
N TRP A 128 20.75 -2.85 -5.26
CA TRP A 128 19.60 -3.22 -6.08
C TRP A 128 18.80 -4.40 -5.55
N SER A 129 17.49 -4.34 -5.77
CA SER A 129 16.53 -5.43 -5.56
C SER A 129 15.92 -5.83 -6.90
N ASN A 130 15.70 -7.13 -7.08
CA ASN A 130 15.11 -7.67 -8.28
C ASN A 130 13.57 -7.62 -8.22
N TYR A 131 13.00 -6.74 -9.04
CA TYR A 131 11.55 -6.60 -9.25
C TYR A 131 11.07 -7.11 -10.60
N THR A 132 11.94 -7.77 -11.37
CA THR A 132 11.64 -8.12 -12.77
C THR A 132 10.48 -9.09 -12.93
N GLN A 133 10.21 -9.91 -11.91
CA GLN A 133 9.08 -10.84 -11.91
C GLN A 133 7.77 -10.19 -11.49
N CYS A 134 7.78 -9.00 -10.89
CA CYS A 134 6.57 -8.41 -10.35
C CYS A 134 5.63 -7.81 -11.41
N ASN A 135 5.93 -7.83 -12.72
CA ASN A 135 5.12 -7.13 -13.74
C ASN A 135 4.49 -8.09 -14.77
#